data_AF-A0A922YLL0-F1
#
_entry.id   AF-A0A922YLL0-F1
#
_cell.length_a   1.000
_cell.length_b   1.000
_cell.length_c   1.000
_cell.angle_alpha   90.00
_cell.angle_beta   90.00
_cell.angle_gamma   90.00
#
_symmetry.space_group_name_H-M   'P 1'
#
loop_
_entity.id
_entity.type
_entity.pdbx_description
1 polymer ?
#
loop_
_entity_poly.entity_id
_entity_poly.type
_entity_poly.pdbx_seq_one_letter_code
_entity_poly.pdbx_strand_id
1 'polypeptide(L)' 'AIDDPGIANWLDPAGQTQGSIMLRWTGASSGPAPRLSCVAAGDVLKQLGPGTRRVTPEERLQSMRARRRAVQMRRRW' A
#
# COMPACT_ATOMS: atom_id res chain seq x y z
N ALA A 1 -3.42 -7.95 -14.02
CA ALA A 1 -3.05 -7.26 -12.78
C ALA A 1 -3.75 -7.97 -11.61
N ILE A 2 -3.19 -7.95 -10.41
CA ILE A 2 -3.90 -8.47 -9.23
C ILE A 2 -5.05 -7.51 -8.88
N ASP A 3 -6.21 -8.05 -8.52
CA ASP A 3 -7.34 -7.24 -8.08
C ASP A 3 -7.07 -6.62 -6.72
N ASP A 4 -7.71 -5.48 -6.50
CA ASP A 4 -7.59 -4.79 -5.24
C ASP A 4 -8.31 -5.52 -4.09
N PRO A 5 -7.62 -5.87 -2.98
CA PRO A 5 -8.26 -6.60 -1.89
C PRO A 5 -9.11 -5.73 -0.95
N GLY A 6 -9.16 -4.41 -1.13
CA GLY A 6 -9.96 -3.49 -0.32
C GLY A 6 -9.36 -3.14 1.04
N ILE A 7 -8.03 -3.14 1.19
CA ILE A 7 -7.32 -2.80 2.44
C ILE A 7 -6.58 -1.46 2.31
N ALA A 8 -6.49 -0.71 3.40
CA ALA A 8 -5.90 0.63 3.39
C ALA A 8 -4.38 0.64 3.09
N ASN A 9 -3.64 -0.31 3.66
CA ASN A 9 -2.18 -0.43 3.50
C ASN A 9 -1.78 -1.30 2.29
N TRP A 10 -2.60 -1.28 1.24
CA TRP A 10 -2.28 -1.98 0.00
C TRP A 10 -1.28 -1.19 -0.85
N LEU A 11 -0.26 -1.88 -1.36
CA LEU A 11 0.64 -1.36 -2.39
C LEU A 11 0.24 -2.00 -3.72
N ASP A 12 -0.27 -1.18 -4.63
CA ASP A 12 -0.70 -1.63 -5.97
C ASP A 12 0.53 -1.96 -6.83
N PRO A 13 0.63 -3.18 -7.41
CA PRO A 13 1.71 -3.54 -8.32
C PRO A 13 1.73 -2.76 -9.64
N ALA A 14 0.67 -2.01 -9.97
CA ALA A 14 0.55 -1.19 -11.17
C ALA A 14 0.87 -1.96 -12.48
N GLY A 15 0.45 -3.23 -12.52
CA GLY A 15 0.69 -4.13 -13.65
C GLY A 15 2.08 -4.76 -13.71
N GLN A 16 2.98 -4.46 -12.77
CA GLN A 16 4.31 -5.05 -12.70
C GLN A 16 4.26 -6.41 -11.99
N THR A 17 5.02 -7.37 -12.53
CA THR A 17 5.16 -8.71 -11.94
C THR A 17 6.42 -8.85 -11.09
N GLN A 18 7.35 -7.90 -11.19
CA GLN A 18 8.61 -7.89 -10.47
C GLN A 18 9.00 -6.45 -10.11
N GLY A 19 9.78 -6.30 -9.04
CA GLY A 19 10.27 -5.01 -8.58
C GLY A 19 10.99 -5.13 -7.24
N SER A 20 11.34 -3.98 -6.67
CA SER A 20 12.03 -3.87 -5.39
C SER A 20 11.24 -2.99 -4.43
N ILE A 21 11.17 -3.38 -3.16
CA ILE A 21 10.59 -2.59 -2.08
C ILE A 21 11.72 -2.13 -1.17
N MET A 22 11.78 -0.82 -0.90
CA MET A 22 12.73 -0.23 0.04
C MET A 22 12.02 0.09 1.35
N LEU A 23 12.57 -0.38 2.46
CA LEU A 23 12.15 0.04 3.79
C LEU A 23 13.03 1.18 4.27
N ARG A 24 12.43 2.14 4.98
CA ARG A 24 13.14 3.30 5.51
C ARG A 24 12.75 3.55 6.96
N TRP A 25 13.77 3.67 7.80
CA TRP A 25 13.65 4.09 9.20
C TRP A 25 14.28 5.47 9.34
N THR A 26 13.47 6.53 9.38
CA THR A 26 13.98 7.91 9.49
C THR A 26 14.03 8.34 10.94
N GLY A 27 15.22 8.61 11.48
CA GLY A 27 15.39 9.09 12.86
C GLY A 27 14.99 8.07 13.94
N ALA A 28 14.91 6.78 13.58
CA ALA A 28 14.50 5.74 14.51
C ALA A 28 15.71 5.20 15.29
N SER A 29 15.51 4.91 16.58
CA SER A 29 16.49 4.21 17.43
C SER A 29 16.59 2.71 17.14
N SER A 30 15.64 2.17 16.37
CA SER A 30 15.58 0.77 15.96
C SER A 30 14.91 0.64 14.59
N GLY A 31 15.33 -0.38 13.83
CA GLY A 31 14.80 -0.69 12.51
C GLY A 31 14.67 -2.19 12.31
N PRO A 32 13.67 -2.84 12.93
CA PRO A 32 13.52 -4.29 12.86
C PRO A 32 13.32 -4.77 11.42
N ALA A 33 13.90 -5.92 11.09
CA ALA A 33 13.68 -6.54 9.79
C ALA A 33 12.20 -6.99 9.65
N PRO A 34 11.52 -6.64 8.55
CA PRO A 34 10.17 -7.13 8.32
C PRO A 34 10.18 -8.63 8.02
N ARG A 35 9.08 -9.30 8.37
CA ARG A 35 8.80 -10.67 7.93
C ARG A 35 7.88 -10.60 6.72
N LEU A 36 8.21 -11.39 5.69
CA LEU A 36 7.44 -11.46 4.46
C LEU A 36 6.93 -12.89 4.28
N SER A 37 5.68 -13.03 3.88
CA SER A 37 5.06 -14.30 3.55
C SER A 37 4.41 -14.19 2.19
N CYS A 38 4.73 -15.11 1.29
CA CYS A 38 4.02 -15.22 0.01
C CYS A 38 2.75 -16.04 0.22
N VAL A 39 1.61 -15.51 -0.22
CA VAL A 39 0.30 -16.14 -0.09
C VAL A 39 -0.49 -16.02 -1.38
N ALA A 40 -1.47 -16.89 -1.56
CA ALA A 40 -2.43 -16.75 -2.65
C ALA A 40 -3.20 -15.44 -2.52
N ALA A 41 -3.50 -14.79 -3.65
CA ALA A 41 -4.18 -13.48 -3.68
C ALA A 41 -5.51 -13.50 -2.90
N GLY A 42 -6.31 -14.56 -3.04
CA GLY A 42 -7.57 -14.73 -2.33
C GLY A 42 -7.44 -14.94 -0.81
N ASP A 43 -6.24 -15.30 -0.33
CA ASP A 43 -5.98 -15.56 1.08
C ASP A 43 -5.38 -14.36 1.82
N VAL A 44 -5.06 -13.27 1.11
CA VAL A 44 -4.44 -12.07 1.71
C VAL A 44 -5.23 -11.59 2.92
N LEU A 45 -6.56 -11.54 2.84
CA LEU A 45 -7.40 -11.06 3.94
C LEU A 45 -7.37 -11.95 5.18
N LYS A 46 -7.11 -13.26 5.02
CA LYS A 46 -7.02 -14.22 6.12
C LYS A 46 -5.75 -14.03 6.95
N GLN A 47 -4.73 -13.37 6.39
CA GLN A 47 -3.44 -13.13 7.05
C GLN A 47 -3.42 -11.84 7.87
N LEU A 48 -4.48 -11.04 7.80
CA LEU A 48 -4.52 -9.70 8.39
C LEU A 48 -5.27 -9.71 9.72
N GLY A 49 -4.79 -8.89 10.67
CA GLY A 49 -5.39 -8.80 12.00
C GLY A 49 -6.77 -8.11 11.99
N PRO A 50 -7.58 -8.26 13.06
CA PRO A 50 -8.95 -7.76 13.13
C PRO A 50 -9.06 -6.23 13.05
N GLY A 51 -7.99 -5.49 13.35
CA GLY A 51 -7.93 -4.02 13.24
C GLY A 51 -7.63 -3.50 11.83
N THR A 52 -7.59 -4.36 10.82
CA THR A 52 -7.19 -3.94 9.46
C THR A 52 -8.26 -3.08 8.82
N ARG A 53 -7.92 -1.81 8.56
CA ARG A 53 -8.83 -0.86 7.91
C ARG A 53 -9.16 -1.30 6.48
N ARG A 54 -10.45 -1.48 6.22
CA ARG A 54 -11.02 -1.69 4.87
C ARG A 54 -11.22 -0.35 4.17
N VAL A 55 -11.21 -0.39 2.85
CA VAL A 55 -11.41 0.78 1.98
C VAL A 55 -12.31 0.37 0.82
N THR A 56 -13.35 1.14 0.54
CA THR A 56 -14.23 0.89 -0.62
C THR A 56 -13.56 1.33 -1.93
N PRO A 57 -14.03 0.84 -3.10
CA PRO A 57 -13.54 1.32 -4.39
C PRO A 57 -13.65 2.86 -4.56
N GLU A 58 -14.70 3.47 -4.05
CA GLU A 58 -14.93 4.92 -4.11
C GLU A 58 -13.92 5.68 -3.24
N GLU A 59 -13.71 5.23 -2.00
CA GLU A 59 -12.71 5.79 -1.10
C GLU A 59 -11.30 5.65 -1.67
N ARG A 60 -11.01 4.52 -2.33
CA ARG A 60 -9.75 4.29 -3.03
C ARG A 60 -9.54 5.33 -4.12
N LEU A 61 -10.51 5.46 -5.01
CA LEU A 61 -10.46 6.39 -6.12
C LEU A 61 -10.30 7.83 -5.64
N GLN A 62 -10.99 8.19 -4.56
CA GLN A 62 -10.86 9.51 -3.94
C GLN A 62 -9.46 9.74 -3.37
N SER A 63 -8.88 8.74 -2.68
CA SER A 63 -7.49 8.81 -2.20
C SER A 63 -6.50 9.02 -3.33
N MET A 64 -6.63 8.28 -4.44
CA MET A 64 -5.77 8.44 -5.62
C MET A 64 -5.90 9.84 -6.24
N ARG A 65 -7.13 10.35 -6.37
CA ARG A 65 -7.39 11.70 -6.90
C ARG A 65 -6.77 12.77 -6.00
N ALA A 66 -6.92 12.64 -4.68
CA ALA A 66 -6.33 13.57 -3.72
C ALA A 66 -4.80 13.58 -3.80
N ARG A 67 -4.16 12.40 -3.85
CA ARG A 67 -2.70 12.26 -4.01
C ARG A 67 -2.21 12.90 -5.31
N ARG A 68 -2.92 12.67 -6.42
CA ARG A 68 -2.59 13.28 -7.73
C ARG A 68 -2.64 14.81 -7.67
N ARG A 69 -3.70 15.38 -7.09
CA ARG A 69 -3.84 16.84 -6.90
C ARG A 69 -2.73 17.40 -6.02
N ALA A 70 -2.42 16.73 -4.90
CA ALA A 70 -1.38 17.18 -3.97
C ALA A 70 -0.01 17.27 -4.65
N VAL A 71 0.33 16.32 -5.53
CA VAL A 71 1.58 16.36 -6.30
C VAL A 71 1.60 17.51 -7.31
N GLN A 72 0.47 17.81 -7.97
CA GLN A 72 0.36 18.93 -8.91
C GLN A 72 0.47 20.30 -8.22
N MET A 73 -0.12 20.42 -7.02
CA MET A 73 -0.11 21.67 -6.24
C MET A 73 1.19 21.87 -5.45
N ARG A 74 2.06 20.86 -5.38
CA ARG A 74 3.37 20.99 -4.75
C ARG A 74 4.20 21.97 -5.57
N ARG A 75 4.39 23.19 -5.02
CA ARG A 75 5.34 24.16 -5.57
C ARG A 75 6.70 23.48 -5.68
N ARG A 76 7.15 23.30 -6.91
CA ARG A 76 8.54 22.97 -7.21
C ARG A 76 9.24 24.32 -7.26
N TRP A 77 10.27 24.46 -6.42
CA TRP A 77 11.09 25.64 -6.15
C TRP A 77 11.07 26.70 -7.25
#